data_AF-A0A8J6YK92-F1
#
_entry.id   AF-A0A8J6YK92-F1
#
_cell.length_a   1.000
_cell.length_b   1.000
_cell.length_c   1.000
_cell.angle_alpha   90.00
_cell.angle_beta   90.00
_cell.angle_gamma   90.00
#
_symmetry.space_group_name_H-M   'P 1'
#
loop_
_entity.id
_entity.type
_entity.pdbx_description
1 polymer ?
#
loop_
_entity_poly.entity_id
_entity_poly.type
_entity_poly.pdbx_seq_one_letter_code
_entity_poly.pdbx_strand_id
1 'polypeptide(L)'
;MKKLLLGIICIIMAANFAGCSTESSFHSESSVSVSTSNTQDLIDKGDKNLDAGKYDEAIKNYNDVLKEDSDEIAAYNGRGIAYGKKNDFDSAIKDFAQTIKLDPNYAEGYNNRGMAYGGKGEIDKALADFNKAIELDSAYAQAYNNRGAAYMAKGDQDKAIADFKKALELDPNNKDAKDNLKSLSQ
;
A
#
# COMPACT_ATOMS: atom_id res chain seq x y z
N MET A 1 23.45 -25.50 44.84
CA MET A 1 22.83 -26.68 45.47
C MET A 1 21.56 -26.99 44.68
N LYS A 2 21.64 -27.92 43.72
CA LYS A 2 21.25 -29.34 43.86
C LYS A 2 19.75 -29.51 44.14
N LYS A 3 19.00 -29.99 43.13
CA LYS A 3 18.35 -31.31 43.04
C LYS A 3 17.46 -31.36 41.78
N LEU A 4 17.85 -32.19 40.79
CA LEU A 4 17.23 -33.47 40.37
C LEU A 4 16.01 -33.23 39.44
N LEU A 5 16.00 -33.47 38.12
CA LEU A 5 16.40 -34.62 37.26
C LEU A 5 15.40 -35.79 37.30
N LEU A 6 15.14 -36.34 36.09
CA LEU A 6 14.20 -37.40 35.66
C LEU A 6 12.78 -36.88 35.36
N GLY A 7 12.24 -36.91 34.14
CA GLY A 7 12.47 -37.79 33.00
C GLY A 7 11.22 -38.65 32.80
N ILE A 8 10.49 -38.45 31.69
CA ILE A 8 9.71 -39.48 30.98
C ILE A 8 9.54 -38.96 29.54
N ILE A 9 10.32 -39.57 28.65
CA ILE A 9 9.99 -39.73 27.25
C ILE A 9 8.89 -40.79 27.22
N CYS A 10 7.73 -40.47 26.67
CA CYS A 10 6.75 -41.47 26.26
C CYS A 10 6.30 -41.16 24.83
N ILE A 11 7.03 -41.75 23.88
CA ILE A 11 6.56 -42.02 22.53
C ILE A 11 5.67 -43.25 22.64
N ILE A 12 4.36 -43.11 22.39
CA ILE A 12 3.50 -44.23 21.97
C ILE A 12 2.60 -43.73 20.83
N MET A 13 2.62 -44.52 19.76
CA MET A 13 1.87 -44.36 18.52
C MET A 13 0.37 -44.70 18.65
N ALA A 14 -0.39 -44.13 17.71
CA ALA A 14 -1.47 -44.74 16.92
C ALA A 14 -2.94 -44.81 17.43
N ALA A 15 -3.79 -44.30 16.53
CA ALA A 15 -5.10 -44.82 16.09
C ALA A 15 -6.39 -44.44 16.86
N ASN A 16 -7.15 -43.52 16.26
CA ASN A 16 -8.57 -43.64 15.84
C ASN A 16 -9.55 -44.40 16.74
N PHE A 17 -10.54 -43.72 17.35
CA PHE A 17 -11.94 -43.57 16.88
C PHE A 17 -12.86 -43.03 18.01
N ALA A 18 -13.77 -42.10 17.63
CA ALA A 18 -15.07 -41.75 18.23
C ALA A 18 -15.22 -41.25 19.69
N GLY A 19 -15.78 -40.03 19.81
CA GLY A 19 -16.95 -39.78 20.68
C GLY A 19 -16.78 -38.95 21.96
N CYS A 20 -17.25 -37.70 21.89
CA CYS A 20 -17.94 -36.92 22.94
C CYS A 20 -17.19 -36.39 24.20
N SER A 21 -17.14 -35.06 24.26
CA SER A 21 -17.23 -34.13 25.41
C SER A 21 -16.28 -34.28 26.62
N THR A 22 -15.46 -33.25 26.85
CA THR A 22 -15.61 -32.33 28.00
C THR A 22 -14.70 -31.12 27.85
N GLU A 23 -15.19 -30.01 28.37
CA GLU A 23 -14.74 -28.62 28.26
C GLU A 23 -13.35 -28.39 28.88
N SER A 24 -12.54 -27.56 28.22
CA SER A 24 -11.68 -26.61 28.92
C SER A 24 -11.73 -25.29 28.19
N SER A 25 -12.43 -24.36 28.82
CA SER A 25 -12.66 -22.97 28.44
C SER A 25 -11.36 -22.20 28.19
N PHE A 26 -11.20 -21.70 26.97
CA PHE A 26 -10.61 -20.40 26.72
C PHE A 26 -11.63 -19.61 25.89
N HIS A 27 -12.41 -18.76 26.56
CA HIS A 27 -13.28 -17.79 25.90
C HIS A 27 -12.42 -16.65 25.34
N SER A 28 -12.24 -16.61 24.02
CA SER A 28 -12.37 -15.38 23.22
C SER A 28 -12.29 -15.66 21.71
N GLU A 29 -13.11 -16.58 21.21
CA GLU A 29 -13.42 -16.67 19.78
C GLU A 29 -14.92 -16.49 19.61
N SER A 30 -15.38 -15.23 19.50
CA SER A 30 -16.67 -14.93 18.86
C SER A 30 -16.97 -13.45 18.60
N SER A 31 -16.11 -12.51 19.03
CA SER A 31 -16.31 -11.07 18.76
C SER A 31 -15.35 -10.47 17.72
N VAL A 32 -14.31 -11.20 17.29
CA VAL A 32 -13.26 -10.66 16.39
C VAL A 32 -13.47 -11.02 14.92
N SER A 33 -14.21 -12.10 14.61
CA SER A 33 -14.42 -12.55 13.23
C SER A 33 -15.48 -11.74 12.46
N VAL A 34 -16.46 -11.16 13.16
CA VAL A 34 -17.58 -10.43 12.53
C VAL A 34 -17.20 -8.99 12.21
N SER A 35 -16.42 -8.33 13.06
CA SER A 35 -15.93 -6.96 12.82
C SER A 35 -14.91 -6.93 11.68
N THR A 36 -14.00 -7.91 11.62
CA THR A 36 -13.00 -8.03 10.54
C THR A 36 -13.63 -8.41 9.20
N SER A 37 -14.64 -9.29 9.20
CA SER A 37 -15.40 -9.63 7.98
C SER A 37 -16.10 -8.41 7.39
N ASN A 38 -16.74 -7.57 8.21
CA ASN A 38 -17.43 -6.38 7.71
C ASN A 38 -16.44 -5.30 7.20
N THR A 39 -15.26 -5.17 7.83
CA THR A 39 -14.19 -4.27 7.36
C THR A 39 -13.66 -4.70 6.00
N GLN A 40 -13.29 -5.97 5.84
CA GLN A 40 -12.76 -6.47 4.57
C GLN A 40 -13.78 -6.35 3.43
N ASP A 41 -15.05 -6.68 3.70
CA ASP A 41 -16.13 -6.53 2.72
C ASP A 41 -16.31 -5.08 2.24
N LEU A 42 -16.04 -4.09 3.10
CA LEU A 42 -16.10 -2.68 2.74
C LEU A 42 -14.89 -2.24 1.93
N ILE A 43 -13.69 -2.73 2.25
CA ILE A 43 -12.47 -2.50 1.47
C ILE A 43 -12.65 -3.07 0.05
N ASP A 44 -13.08 -4.32 -0.06
CA ASP A 44 -13.29 -4.99 -1.36
C ASP A 44 -14.31 -4.25 -2.23
N LYS A 45 -15.38 -3.70 -1.62
CA LYS A 45 -16.35 -2.85 -2.31
C LYS A 45 -15.72 -1.52 -2.74
N GLY A 46 -14.90 -0.93 -1.88
CA GLY A 46 -14.13 0.28 -2.17
C GLY A 46 -13.24 0.08 -3.40
N ASP A 47 -12.45 -0.98 -3.40
CA ASP A 47 -11.51 -1.32 -4.48
C ASP A 47 -12.26 -1.57 -5.80
N LYS A 48 -13.35 -2.35 -5.74
CA LYS A 48 -14.20 -2.59 -6.90
C LYS A 48 -14.81 -1.30 -7.48
N ASN A 49 -15.22 -0.37 -6.61
CA ASN A 49 -15.75 0.92 -7.04
C ASN A 49 -14.63 1.80 -7.62
N LEU A 50 -13.44 1.76 -7.04
CA LEU A 50 -12.26 2.46 -7.52
C LEU A 50 -11.90 2.01 -8.94
N ASP A 51 -11.84 0.69 -9.17
CA ASP A 51 -11.60 0.07 -10.48
C ASP A 51 -12.69 0.43 -11.50
N ALA A 52 -13.93 0.55 -11.04
CA ALA A 52 -15.07 0.96 -11.87
C ALA A 52 -15.11 2.47 -12.15
N GLY A 53 -14.17 3.27 -11.64
CA GLY A 53 -14.16 4.72 -11.77
C GLY A 53 -15.23 5.44 -10.91
N LYS A 54 -15.89 4.70 -10.01
CA LYS A 54 -16.92 5.17 -9.08
C LYS A 54 -16.29 5.72 -7.81
N TYR A 55 -15.57 6.82 -7.97
CA TYR A 55 -14.70 7.35 -6.93
C TYR A 55 -15.47 7.81 -5.67
N ASP A 56 -16.66 8.38 -5.83
CA ASP A 56 -17.48 8.81 -4.70
C ASP A 56 -17.98 7.62 -3.86
N GLU A 57 -18.41 6.55 -4.52
CA GLU A 57 -18.79 5.31 -3.85
C GLU A 57 -17.58 4.64 -3.19
N ALA A 58 -16.43 4.61 -3.85
CA ALA A 58 -15.19 4.10 -3.27
C ALA A 58 -14.82 4.87 -1.99
N ILE A 59 -14.81 6.21 -2.04
CA ILE A 59 -14.54 7.07 -0.89
C ILE A 59 -15.53 6.80 0.24
N LYS A 60 -16.82 6.62 -0.06
CA LYS A 60 -17.83 6.28 0.95
C LYS A 60 -17.52 4.94 1.61
N ASN A 61 -17.17 3.91 0.84
CA ASN A 61 -16.81 2.60 1.36
C ASN A 61 -15.59 2.66 2.29
N TYR A 62 -14.51 3.35 1.89
CA TYR A 62 -13.35 3.52 2.75
C TYR A 62 -13.63 4.42 3.97
N ASN A 63 -14.47 5.44 3.84
CA ASN A 63 -14.93 6.25 4.98
C ASN A 63 -15.66 5.38 6.02
N ASP A 64 -16.50 4.45 5.58
CA ASP A 64 -17.22 3.55 6.48
C ASP A 64 -16.27 2.64 7.27
N VAL A 65 -15.12 2.26 6.69
CA VAL A 65 -14.04 1.53 7.41
C VAL A 65 -13.37 2.42 8.47
N LEU A 66 -13.18 3.69 8.17
CA LEU A 66 -12.38 4.63 8.96
C LEU A 66 -13.18 5.40 10.04
N LYS A 67 -14.49 5.17 10.17
CA LYS A 67 -15.39 5.88 11.11
C LYS A 67 -14.99 5.79 12.58
N GLU A 68 -14.37 4.67 12.98
CA GLU A 68 -13.99 4.40 14.38
C GLU A 68 -12.50 4.70 14.64
N ASP A 69 -11.91 5.63 13.88
CA ASP A 69 -10.46 5.94 13.91
C ASP A 69 -9.61 4.67 13.75
N SER A 70 -9.99 3.82 12.79
CA SER A 70 -9.26 2.58 12.51
C SER A 70 -7.94 2.86 11.80
N ASP A 71 -6.90 2.12 12.16
CA ASP A 71 -5.56 2.21 11.57
C ASP A 71 -5.43 1.31 10.31
N GLU A 72 -6.46 1.31 9.46
CA GLU A 72 -6.53 0.46 8.27
C GLU A 72 -5.78 1.10 7.09
N ILE A 73 -4.52 0.69 6.91
CA ILE A 73 -3.61 1.16 5.85
C ILE A 73 -4.26 1.07 4.46
N ALA A 74 -4.92 -0.05 4.16
CA ALA A 74 -5.58 -0.28 2.88
C ALA A 74 -6.71 0.73 2.61
N ALA A 75 -7.51 1.05 3.63
CA ALA A 75 -8.60 2.02 3.49
C ALA A 75 -8.08 3.44 3.27
N TYR A 76 -7.04 3.86 4.01
CA TYR A 76 -6.38 5.15 3.75
C TYR A 76 -5.76 5.21 2.35
N ASN A 77 -5.01 4.18 1.93
CA ASN A 77 -4.36 4.17 0.62
C ASN A 77 -5.42 4.20 -0.51
N GLY A 78 -6.44 3.35 -0.44
CA GLY A 78 -7.52 3.29 -1.43
C GLY A 78 -8.30 4.60 -1.52
N ARG A 79 -8.63 5.21 -0.37
CA ARG A 79 -9.31 6.51 -0.34
C ARG A 79 -8.45 7.63 -0.91
N GLY A 80 -7.15 7.63 -0.58
CA GLY A 80 -6.18 8.55 -1.15
C GLY A 80 -6.09 8.45 -2.67
N ILE A 81 -6.09 7.22 -3.23
CA ILE A 81 -6.10 6.99 -4.68
C ILE A 81 -7.40 7.55 -5.29
N ALA A 82 -8.56 7.28 -4.68
CA ALA A 82 -9.84 7.79 -5.16
C ALA A 82 -9.87 9.32 -5.19
N TYR A 83 -9.39 9.99 -4.13
CA TYR A 83 -9.26 11.45 -4.10
C TYR A 83 -8.31 11.97 -5.19
N GLY A 84 -7.16 11.31 -5.38
CA GLY A 84 -6.21 11.64 -6.44
C GLY A 84 -6.83 11.55 -7.84
N LYS A 85 -7.63 10.50 -8.11
CA LYS A 85 -8.36 10.36 -9.38
C LYS A 85 -9.42 11.44 -9.61
N LYS A 86 -9.91 12.05 -8.54
CA LYS A 86 -10.81 13.23 -8.59
C LYS A 86 -10.05 14.56 -8.64
N ASN A 87 -8.72 14.55 -8.67
CA ASN A 87 -7.86 15.73 -8.51
C ASN A 87 -8.03 16.46 -7.18
N ASP A 88 -8.60 15.81 -6.15
CA ASP A 88 -8.59 16.33 -4.78
C ASP A 88 -7.26 15.94 -4.11
N PHE A 89 -6.19 16.60 -4.54
CA PHE A 89 -4.85 16.25 -4.11
C PHE A 89 -4.59 16.54 -2.63
N ASP A 90 -5.28 17.52 -2.04
CA ASP A 90 -5.12 17.83 -0.61
C ASP A 90 -5.66 16.71 0.27
N SER A 91 -6.83 16.15 -0.07
CA SER A 91 -7.36 14.98 0.63
C SER A 91 -6.49 13.74 0.38
N ALA A 92 -6.03 13.54 -0.86
CA ALA A 92 -5.13 12.43 -1.19
C ALA A 92 -3.81 12.47 -0.39
N ILE A 93 -3.17 13.65 -0.28
CA ILE A 93 -1.94 13.83 0.48
C ILE A 93 -2.13 13.49 1.95
N LYS A 94 -3.25 13.90 2.56
CA LYS A 94 -3.57 13.59 3.96
C LYS A 94 -3.68 12.08 4.18
N ASP A 95 -4.41 11.40 3.31
CA ASP A 95 -4.61 9.95 3.41
C ASP A 95 -3.30 9.19 3.22
N PHE A 96 -2.50 9.53 2.19
CA PHE A 96 -1.18 8.90 2.01
C PHE A 96 -0.20 9.23 3.14
N ALA A 97 -0.28 10.42 3.74
CA ALA A 97 0.52 10.74 4.92
C ALA A 97 0.15 9.87 6.13
N GLN A 98 -1.14 9.54 6.29
CA GLN A 98 -1.59 8.61 7.32
C GLN A 98 -1.12 7.18 7.00
N THR A 99 -1.20 6.73 5.74
CA THR A 99 -0.63 5.45 5.30
C THR A 99 0.86 5.33 5.66
N ILE A 100 1.66 6.36 5.36
CA ILE A 100 3.10 6.41 5.67
C ILE A 100 3.37 6.47 7.18
N LYS A 101 2.49 7.13 7.95
CA LYS A 101 2.61 7.17 9.41
C LYS A 101 2.40 5.78 10.03
N LEU A 102 1.47 5.02 9.48
CA LEU A 102 1.14 3.65 9.94
C LEU A 102 2.18 2.63 9.49
N ASP A 103 2.66 2.74 8.25
CA ASP A 103 3.79 1.96 7.73
C ASP A 103 4.84 2.87 7.03
N PRO A 104 5.89 3.27 7.77
CA PRO A 104 6.96 4.10 7.23
C PRO A 104 7.82 3.44 6.14
N ASN A 105 7.70 2.12 5.93
CA ASN A 105 8.43 1.36 4.93
C ASN A 105 7.58 1.06 3.68
N TYR A 106 6.35 1.55 3.61
CA TYR A 106 5.47 1.32 2.48
C TYR A 106 5.83 2.21 1.28
N ALA A 107 6.68 1.70 0.39
CA ALA A 107 7.20 2.43 -0.78
C ALA A 107 6.09 3.01 -1.68
N GLU A 108 5.00 2.25 -1.88
CA GLU A 108 3.85 2.69 -2.66
C GLU A 108 3.18 3.93 -2.05
N GLY A 109 3.07 4.02 -0.72
CA GLY A 109 2.51 5.19 -0.04
C GLY A 109 3.28 6.47 -0.35
N TYR A 110 4.62 6.41 -0.35
CA TYR A 110 5.46 7.54 -0.77
C TYR A 110 5.28 7.86 -2.24
N ASN A 111 5.30 6.85 -3.13
CA ASN A 111 5.07 7.08 -4.55
C ASN A 111 3.71 7.76 -4.83
N ASN A 112 2.64 7.28 -4.20
CA ASN A 112 1.29 7.82 -4.37
C ASN A 112 1.18 9.26 -3.83
N ARG A 113 1.79 9.55 -2.67
CA ARG A 113 1.86 10.93 -2.15
C ARG A 113 2.69 11.85 -3.04
N GLY A 114 3.79 11.35 -3.59
CA GLY A 114 4.62 12.06 -4.56
C GLY A 114 3.82 12.42 -5.82
N MET A 115 3.01 11.50 -6.34
CA MET A 115 2.10 11.77 -7.47
C MET A 115 1.10 12.88 -7.13
N ALA A 116 0.50 12.86 -5.94
CA ALA A 116 -0.44 13.89 -5.50
C ALA A 116 0.24 15.28 -5.36
N TYR A 117 1.45 15.34 -4.79
CA TYR A 117 2.25 16.58 -4.77
C TYR A 117 2.57 17.08 -6.19
N GLY A 118 2.92 16.18 -7.10
CA GLY A 118 3.15 16.50 -8.51
C GLY A 118 1.91 17.11 -9.17
N GLY A 119 0.72 16.54 -8.93
CA GLY A 119 -0.56 17.06 -9.40
C GLY A 119 -0.88 18.48 -8.90
N LYS A 120 -0.40 18.84 -7.69
CA LYS A 120 -0.48 20.21 -7.16
C LYS A 120 0.59 21.17 -7.69
N GLY A 121 1.57 20.67 -8.42
CA GLY A 121 2.76 21.45 -8.80
C GLY A 121 3.79 21.62 -7.67
N GLU A 122 3.67 20.89 -6.57
CA GLU A 122 4.64 20.88 -5.47
C GLU A 122 5.82 19.93 -5.81
N ILE A 123 6.51 20.20 -6.91
CA ILE A 123 7.46 19.29 -7.57
C ILE A 123 8.61 18.86 -6.64
N ASP A 124 9.14 19.75 -5.81
CA ASP A 124 10.24 19.41 -4.89
C ASP A 124 9.83 18.38 -3.83
N LYS A 125 8.58 18.46 -3.34
CA LYS A 125 8.05 17.45 -2.41
C LYS A 125 7.79 16.13 -3.12
N ALA A 126 7.28 16.18 -4.35
CA ALA A 126 7.11 14.99 -5.17
C ALA A 126 8.43 14.24 -5.38
N LEU A 127 9.50 14.96 -5.75
CA LEU A 127 10.84 14.39 -5.91
C LEU A 127 11.37 13.74 -4.61
N ALA A 128 11.15 14.39 -3.46
CA ALA A 128 11.55 13.83 -2.16
C ALA A 128 10.82 12.51 -1.86
N ASP A 129 9.52 12.45 -2.12
CA ASP A 129 8.72 11.24 -1.91
C ASP A 129 9.08 10.12 -2.90
N PHE A 130 9.31 10.43 -4.18
CA PHE A 130 9.77 9.42 -5.15
C PHE A 130 11.16 8.89 -4.82
N ASN A 131 12.08 9.74 -4.35
CA ASN A 131 13.37 9.30 -3.84
C ASN A 131 13.19 8.32 -2.69
N LYS A 132 12.30 8.62 -1.75
CA LYS A 132 12.05 7.73 -0.61
C LYS A 132 11.44 6.40 -1.02
N ALA A 133 10.51 6.41 -1.98
CA ALA A 133 9.95 5.17 -2.55
C ALA A 133 11.05 4.28 -3.17
N ILE A 134 11.99 4.88 -3.91
CA ILE A 134 13.12 4.18 -4.54
C ILE A 134 14.15 3.68 -3.51
N GLU A 135 14.38 4.43 -2.43
CA GLU A 135 15.23 3.97 -1.32
C GLU A 135 14.68 2.72 -0.63
N LEU A 136 13.35 2.66 -0.47
CA LEU A 136 12.65 1.55 0.15
C LEU A 136 12.53 0.34 -0.79
N ASP A 137 12.27 0.60 -2.07
CA ASP A 137 12.23 -0.41 -3.13
C ASP A 137 12.96 0.06 -4.39
N SER A 138 14.21 -0.37 -4.52
CA SER A 138 15.06 -0.05 -5.67
C SER A 138 14.61 -0.70 -7.00
N ALA A 139 13.66 -1.64 -6.96
CA ALA A 139 13.08 -2.27 -8.15
C ALA A 139 11.74 -1.62 -8.56
N TYR A 140 11.32 -0.54 -7.90
CA TYR A 140 10.03 0.09 -8.15
C TYR A 140 10.02 0.95 -9.42
N ALA A 141 9.81 0.31 -10.57
CA ALA A 141 9.85 0.95 -11.90
C ALA A 141 8.96 2.19 -12.02
N GLN A 142 7.75 2.16 -11.44
CA GLN A 142 6.81 3.28 -11.48
C GLN A 142 7.33 4.51 -10.74
N ALA A 143 8.04 4.34 -9.61
CA ALA A 143 8.63 5.45 -8.88
C ALA A 143 9.73 6.14 -9.68
N TYR A 144 10.55 5.39 -10.44
CA TYR A 144 11.51 5.96 -11.39
C TYR A 144 10.81 6.75 -12.50
N ASN A 145 9.77 6.18 -13.13
CA ASN A 145 9.02 6.90 -14.16
C ASN A 145 8.43 8.22 -13.62
N ASN A 146 7.80 8.18 -12.45
CA ASN A 146 7.20 9.35 -11.84
C ASN A 146 8.24 10.41 -11.44
N ARG A 147 9.41 9.99 -10.93
CA ARG A 147 10.51 10.90 -10.64
C ARG A 147 11.08 11.53 -11.90
N GLY A 148 11.21 10.76 -12.98
CA GLY A 148 11.60 11.26 -14.29
C GLY A 148 10.65 12.34 -14.82
N ALA A 149 9.34 12.12 -14.71
CA ALA A 149 8.33 13.12 -15.09
C ALA A 149 8.43 14.39 -14.23
N ALA A 150 8.70 14.26 -12.93
CA ALA A 150 8.94 15.41 -12.05
C ALA A 150 10.22 16.17 -12.41
N TYR A 151 11.31 15.48 -12.79
CA TYR A 151 12.52 16.13 -13.29
C TYR A 151 12.29 16.85 -14.62
N MET A 152 11.49 16.29 -15.53
CA MET A 152 11.06 17.00 -16.75
C MET A 152 10.33 18.30 -16.42
N ALA A 153 9.38 18.27 -15.48
CA ALA A 153 8.66 19.46 -15.04
C ALA A 153 9.58 20.53 -14.44
N LYS A 154 10.71 20.13 -13.87
CA LYS A 154 11.76 21.02 -13.34
C LYS A 154 12.77 21.48 -14.41
N GLY A 155 12.69 20.96 -15.63
CA GLY A 155 13.62 21.23 -16.72
C GLY A 155 14.94 20.45 -16.66
N ASP A 156 15.06 19.47 -15.76
CA ASP A 156 16.26 18.62 -15.62
C ASP A 156 16.15 17.39 -16.53
N GLN A 157 16.36 17.59 -17.84
CA GLN A 157 16.18 16.56 -18.85
C GLN A 157 17.15 15.39 -18.68
N ASP A 158 18.38 15.64 -18.26
CA ASP A 158 19.39 14.59 -18.08
C ASP A 158 18.98 13.59 -17.01
N LYS A 159 18.51 14.08 -15.85
CA LYS A 159 17.98 13.20 -14.79
C LYS A 159 16.69 12.51 -15.21
N ALA A 160 15.82 13.19 -15.93
CA ALA A 160 14.60 12.57 -16.46
C ALA A 160 14.92 11.38 -17.38
N ILE A 161 15.83 11.55 -18.34
CA ILE A 161 16.27 10.49 -19.25
C ILE A 161 16.85 9.30 -18.48
N ALA A 162 17.69 9.56 -17.47
CA ALA A 162 18.28 8.52 -16.64
C ALA A 162 17.19 7.69 -15.91
N ASP A 163 16.21 8.37 -15.32
CA ASP A 163 15.12 7.72 -14.60
C ASP A 163 14.18 6.94 -15.51
N PHE A 164 13.80 7.47 -16.69
CA PHE A 164 12.98 6.72 -17.64
C PHE A 164 13.69 5.47 -18.18
N LYS A 165 15.00 5.58 -18.45
CA LYS A 165 15.80 4.41 -18.83
C LYS A 165 15.82 3.36 -17.72
N LYS A 166 15.98 3.78 -16.46
CA LYS A 166 15.93 2.85 -15.33
C LYS A 166 14.56 2.20 -15.15
N ALA A 167 13.48 2.96 -15.33
CA ALA A 167 12.13 2.43 -15.33
C ALA A 167 11.94 1.35 -16.40
N LEU A 168 12.45 1.55 -17.62
CA LEU A 168 12.39 0.58 -18.72
C LEU A 168 13.32 -0.62 -18.55
N GLU A 169 14.43 -0.47 -17.82
CA GLU A 169 15.30 -1.59 -17.43
C GLU A 169 14.57 -2.54 -16.47
N LEU A 170 13.81 -1.97 -15.52
CA LEU A 170 13.05 -2.72 -14.51
C LEU A 170 11.73 -3.28 -15.07
N ASP A 171 11.02 -2.49 -15.88
CA ASP A 171 9.80 -2.86 -16.59
C ASP A 171 9.88 -2.43 -18.07
N PRO A 172 10.33 -3.33 -18.97
CA PRO A 172 10.42 -3.05 -20.39
C PRO A 172 9.09 -2.70 -21.08
N ASN A 173 7.95 -2.99 -20.44
CA ASN A 173 6.62 -2.71 -20.98
C ASN A 173 6.02 -1.39 -20.45
N ASN A 174 6.76 -0.63 -19.64
CA ASN A 174 6.31 0.66 -19.12
C ASN A 174 6.11 1.66 -20.27
N LYS A 175 4.85 1.79 -20.71
CA LYS A 175 4.48 2.64 -21.85
C LYS A 175 4.79 4.11 -21.59
N ASP A 176 4.52 4.59 -20.38
CA ASP A 176 4.70 6.00 -20.02
C ASP A 176 6.19 6.38 -20.06
N ALA A 177 7.06 5.55 -19.50
CA ALA A 177 8.51 5.78 -19.55
C ALA A 177 9.03 5.76 -21.00
N LYS A 178 8.51 4.87 -21.84
CA LYS A 178 8.84 4.80 -23.27
C LYS A 178 8.42 6.06 -24.02
N ASP A 179 7.20 6.52 -23.80
CA ASP A 179 6.65 7.70 -24.46
C ASP A 179 7.39 8.98 -24.00
N ASN A 180 7.67 9.09 -22.69
CA ASN A 180 8.44 10.21 -22.12
C ASN A 180 9.89 10.24 -22.62
N LEU A 181 10.56 9.09 -22.71
CA LEU A 181 11.91 9.04 -23.25
C LEU A 181 11.95 9.42 -24.74
N LYS A 182 10.94 8.99 -25.50
CA LYS A 182 10.81 9.35 -26.92
C LYS A 182 10.63 10.85 -27.10
N SER A 183 9.78 11.49 -26.31
CA SER A 183 9.51 12.93 -26.42
C SER A 183 10.73 13.81 -26.11
N LEU A 184 11.69 13.30 -25.31
CA LEU A 184 12.96 13.98 -25.02
C LEU A 184 14.05 13.77 -26.07
N SER A 185 13.85 12.84 -27.00
CA SER A 185 14.84 12.48 -28.03
C SER A 185 14.57 13.09 -29.41
N GLN A 186 13.51 13.91 -29.53
CA GLN A 186 13.04 14.53 -30.78
C GLN A 186 13.27 16.04 -30.75
#